data_AF-A0A382W4Y3-F1
#
_entry.id   AF-A0A382W4Y3-F1
#
_cell.length_a   1.000
_cell.length_b   1.000
_cell.length_c   1.000
_cell.angle_alpha   90.00
_cell.angle_beta   90.00
_cell.angle_gamma   90.00
#
_symmetry.space_group_name_H-M   'P 1'
#
loop_
_entity.id
_entity.type
_entity.pdbx_description
1 polymer ?
#
loop_
_entity_poly.entity_id
_entity_poly.type
_entity_poly.pdbx_seq_one_letter_code
_entity_poly.pdbx_strand_id
1 'polypeptide(L)'
;MADTSIRARLARLFSGNVIVRNIGGRRLKVADTSKLQYGPQKQLVGRYQRLFSSGVGLSGYSDTAMVRSLRLGLFRDYETMDSDSIISSALDIYSDESTMKNEYGDVLTITSDNDQVKSILH
;
A
#
# COMPACT_ATOMS: atom_id res chain seq x y z
N MET A 1 -22.73 -5.41 16.19
CA MET A 1 -21.26 -5.52 16.23
C MET A 1 -20.74 -4.92 14.93
N ALA A 2 -19.64 -4.16 14.97
CA ALA A 2 -19.12 -3.49 13.78
C ALA A 2 -18.55 -4.53 12.80
N ASP A 3 -18.89 -4.44 11.52
CA ASP A 3 -18.32 -5.28 10.46
C ASP A 3 -16.79 -5.23 10.51
N THR A 4 -16.13 -6.39 10.64
CA THR A 4 -14.69 -6.57 10.80
C THR A 4 -13.97 -6.90 9.49
N SER A 5 -14.71 -7.05 8.39
CA SER A 5 -14.12 -7.33 7.08
C SER A 5 -13.06 -6.29 6.70
N ILE A 6 -12.04 -6.72 5.95
CA ILE A 6 -10.99 -5.84 5.42
C ILE A 6 -11.57 -4.60 4.72
N ARG A 7 -12.64 -4.76 3.93
CA ARG A 7 -13.31 -3.67 3.23
C ARG A 7 -13.95 -2.68 4.19
N ALA A 8 -14.62 -3.15 5.25
CA ALA A 8 -15.23 -2.29 6.24
C ALA A 8 -14.18 -1.54 7.08
N ARG A 9 -13.06 -2.20 7.43
CA ARG A 9 -11.93 -1.58 8.14
C ARG A 9 -11.27 -0.50 7.30
N LEU A 10 -10.98 -0.78 6.02
CA LEU A 10 -10.43 0.22 5.07
C LEU A 10 -11.41 1.37 4.84
N ALA A 11 -12.70 1.09 4.65
CA ALA A 11 -13.70 2.14 4.45
C ALA A 11 -13.80 3.10 5.65
N ARG A 12 -13.65 2.59 6.88
CA ARG A 12 -13.58 3.43 8.09
C ARG A 12 -12.29 4.23 8.18
N LEU A 13 -11.16 3.65 7.75
CA LEU A 13 -9.88 4.35 7.72
C LEU A 13 -9.93 5.57 6.80
N PHE A 14 -10.48 5.42 5.60
CA PHE A 14 -10.56 6.48 4.59
C PHE A 14 -11.70 7.50 4.84
N SER A 15 -12.70 7.15 5.64
CA SER A 15 -13.78 8.09 6.01
C SER A 15 -13.47 8.95 7.24
N GLY A 16 -12.42 8.60 7.98
CA GLY A 16 -11.98 9.31 9.18
C GLY A 16 -10.96 10.42 8.90
N ASN A 17 -11.11 11.56 9.58
CA ASN A 17 -10.14 12.67 9.52
C ASN A 17 -8.94 12.47 10.47
N VAL A 18 -9.09 11.59 11.47
CA VAL A 18 -8.06 11.32 12.48
C VAL A 18 -7.78 9.84 12.51
N ILE A 19 -6.51 9.49 12.38
CA ILE A 19 -6.02 8.11 12.48
C ILE A 19 -5.24 7.98 13.77
N VAL A 20 -5.64 7.02 14.61
CA VAL A 20 -4.94 6.64 15.83
C VAL A 20 -4.35 5.26 15.61
N ARG A 21 -3.04 5.14 15.75
CA ARG A 21 -2.31 3.87 15.59
C ARG A 21 -1.42 3.58 16.79
N ASN A 22 -1.23 2.31 17.08
CA ASN A 22 -0.27 1.85 18.08
C ASN A 22 1.11 1.69 17.41
N ILE A 23 2.14 2.32 17.98
CA ILE A 23 3.52 2.28 17.46
C ILE A 23 4.46 1.42 18.32
N GLY A 24 3.89 0.53 19.13
CA GLY A 24 4.65 -0.38 19.99
C GLY A 24 5.05 0.26 21.32
N GLY A 25 4.93 -0.55 22.37
CA GLY A 25 5.22 -0.16 23.76
C GLY A 25 4.31 0.96 24.26
N ARG A 26 3.04 0.65 24.57
CA ARG A 26 2.01 1.55 25.16
C ARG A 26 1.93 2.98 24.56
N ARG A 27 2.45 3.21 23.36
CA ARG A 27 2.51 4.51 22.69
C ARG A 27 1.55 4.52 21.52
N LEU A 28 0.74 5.56 21.47
CA LEU A 28 -0.18 5.82 20.36
C LEU A 28 0.33 7.01 19.56
N LYS A 29 0.33 6.88 18.24
CA LYS A 29 0.58 7.98 17.30
C LYS A 29 -0.78 8.44 16.77
N VAL A 30 -1.08 9.71 16.97
CA VAL A 30 -2.29 10.37 16.46
C VAL A 30 -1.89 11.23 15.28
N ALA A 31 -2.55 11.01 14.14
CA ALA A 31 -2.28 11.71 12.91
C ALA A 31 -3.57 12.32 12.35
N ASP A 32 -3.51 13.61 12.03
CA ASP A 32 -4.58 14.32 11.32
C ASP A 32 -4.34 14.20 9.82
N THR A 33 -5.24 13.52 9.12
CA THR A 33 -5.10 13.22 7.69
C THR A 33 -5.21 14.47 6.84
N SER A 34 -5.99 15.46 7.27
CA SER A 34 -6.19 16.71 6.52
C SER A 34 -4.90 17.54 6.48
N LYS A 35 -4.20 17.63 7.61
CA LYS A 35 -2.93 18.36 7.72
C LYS A 35 -1.79 17.63 7.01
N LEU A 36 -1.77 16.29 7.08
CA LEU A 36 -0.75 15.47 6.41
C LEU A 36 -0.91 15.46 4.89
N GLN A 37 -2.13 15.43 4.35
CA GLN A 37 -2.35 15.46 2.90
C GLN A 37 -2.05 16.82 2.26
N TYR A 38 -2.21 17.92 3.01
CA TYR A 38 -2.04 19.28 2.48
C TYR A 38 -0.59 19.61 2.05
N GLY A 39 0.41 19.13 2.78
CA GLY A 39 1.82 19.45 2.54
C GLY A 39 2.43 18.80 1.27
N PRO A 40 2.28 17.49 1.06
CA PRO A 40 2.96 16.75 -0.01
C PRO A 40 2.32 16.85 -1.40
N GLN A 41 1.01 17.13 -1.49
CA GLN A 41 0.24 17.00 -2.74
C GLN A 41 0.87 17.75 -3.93
N LYS A 42 1.34 18.99 -3.74
CA LYS A 42 1.89 19.79 -4.85
C LYS A 42 3.18 19.24 -5.42
N GLN A 43 4.08 18.75 -4.56
CA GLN A 43 5.37 18.22 -5.00
C GLN A 43 5.21 16.82 -5.62
N LEU A 44 4.37 15.98 -5.04
CA LEU A 44 4.09 14.63 -5.55
C LEU A 44 3.37 14.69 -6.91
N VAL A 45 2.32 15.52 -7.05
CA VAL A 45 1.63 15.73 -8.34
C VAL A 45 2.61 16.28 -9.38
N GLY A 46 3.43 17.27 -9.02
CA GLY A 46 4.43 17.82 -9.94
C GLY A 46 5.55 16.86 -10.33
N ARG A 47 5.87 15.85 -9.51
CA ARG A 47 6.82 14.77 -9.85
C ARG A 47 6.18 13.68 -10.69
N TYR A 48 4.96 13.24 -10.32
CA TYR A 48 4.15 12.31 -11.11
C TYR A 48 3.98 12.83 -12.54
N GLN A 49 3.58 14.09 -12.68
CA GLN A 49 3.38 14.69 -13.99
C GLN A 49 4.68 14.80 -14.77
N ARG A 50 5.82 15.10 -14.13
CA ARG A 50 7.13 15.04 -14.79
C ARG A 50 7.51 13.62 -15.21
N LEU A 51 7.25 12.61 -14.39
CA LEU A 51 7.53 11.20 -14.67
C LEU A 51 6.75 10.68 -15.89
N PHE A 52 5.45 10.97 -15.95
CA PHE A 52 4.56 10.42 -16.97
C PHE A 52 4.35 11.34 -18.18
N SER A 53 4.57 12.65 -18.04
CA SER A 53 4.44 13.61 -19.14
C SER A 53 5.74 13.87 -19.89
N SER A 54 6.90 13.36 -19.42
CA SER A 54 8.20 13.52 -20.12
C SER A 54 8.43 12.48 -21.22
N GLY A 55 7.37 11.93 -21.80
CA GLY A 55 7.42 11.08 -23.01
C GLY A 55 7.75 11.81 -24.32
N VAL A 56 8.17 13.08 -24.28
CA VAL A 56 8.49 13.87 -25.48
C VAL A 56 9.95 14.33 -25.42
N GLY A 57 10.88 13.49 -25.88
CA GLY A 57 12.18 13.97 -26.37
C GLY A 57 13.47 13.34 -25.85
N LEU A 58 13.58 12.03 -25.61
CA LEU A 58 14.85 11.44 -25.19
C LEU A 58 15.38 10.37 -26.17
N SER A 59 16.34 10.83 -26.96
CA SER A 59 17.15 10.07 -27.89
C SER A 59 18.14 9.12 -27.17
N GLY A 60 18.12 7.86 -27.60
CA GLY A 60 19.11 6.76 -27.61
C GLY A 60 20.24 6.59 -26.58
N TYR A 61 20.84 7.65 -26.04
CA TYR A 61 22.05 7.57 -25.19
C TYR A 61 21.83 7.97 -23.73
N SER A 62 20.71 8.61 -23.41
CA SER A 62 20.38 9.10 -22.05
C SER A 62 19.53 8.13 -21.21
N ASP A 63 19.10 7.01 -21.82
CA ASP A 63 18.07 6.14 -21.26
C ASP A 63 18.55 5.38 -20.00
N THR A 64 19.79 4.88 -19.97
CA THR A 64 20.30 4.12 -18.82
C THR A 64 20.51 4.98 -17.55
N ALA A 65 20.95 6.22 -17.71
CA ALA A 65 21.11 7.17 -16.60
C ALA A 65 19.74 7.67 -16.10
N MET A 66 18.80 7.91 -17.03
CA MET A 66 17.43 8.26 -16.70
C MET A 66 16.74 7.12 -15.96
N VAL A 67 16.78 5.88 -16.45
CA VAL A 67 16.19 4.70 -15.79
C VAL A 67 16.72 4.51 -14.37
N ARG A 68 18.02 4.73 -14.13
CA ARG A 68 18.60 4.69 -12.78
C ARG A 68 18.07 5.81 -11.88
N SER A 69 17.94 7.02 -12.41
CA SER A 69 17.36 8.17 -11.68
C SER A 69 15.89 7.96 -11.33
N LEU A 70 15.10 7.46 -12.28
CA LEU A 70 13.69 7.10 -12.11
C LEU A 70 13.52 6.04 -11.01
N ARG A 71 14.36 5.00 -11.04
CA ARG A 71 14.36 3.94 -10.01
C ARG A 71 14.65 4.50 -8.62
N LEU A 72 15.66 5.38 -8.48
CA LEU A 72 15.95 6.03 -7.19
C LEU A 72 14.79 6.91 -6.71
N GLY A 73 14.12 7.59 -7.64
CA GLY A 73 12.92 8.36 -7.36
C GLY A 73 11.79 7.49 -6.79
N LEU A 74 11.54 6.32 -7.38
CA LEU A 74 10.54 5.36 -6.90
C LEU A 74 10.85 4.86 -5.49
N PHE A 75 12.10 4.51 -5.19
CA PHE A 75 12.47 4.09 -3.84
C PHE A 75 12.21 5.17 -2.79
N ARG A 76 12.51 6.43 -3.10
CA ARG A 76 12.21 7.56 -2.20
C ARG A 76 10.71 7.77 -2.02
N ASP A 77 9.92 7.52 -3.05
CA ASP A 77 8.47 7.65 -2.98
C ASP A 77 7.90 6.53 -2.09
N TYR A 78 8.40 5.30 -2.17
CA TYR A 78 8.03 4.22 -1.24
C TYR A 78 8.40 4.51 0.22
N GLU A 79 9.60 5.03 0.48
CA GLU A 79 10.02 5.48 1.82
C GLU A 79 9.08 6.58 2.37
N THR A 80 8.70 7.53 1.51
CA THR A 80 7.78 8.60 1.90
C THR A 80 6.38 8.05 2.17
N MET A 81 5.93 7.06 1.39
CA MET A 81 4.66 6.38 1.59
C MET A 81 4.61 5.61 2.93
N ASP A 82 5.72 5.02 3.37
CA ASP A 82 5.77 4.35 4.68
C ASP A 82 5.65 5.33 5.86
N SER A 83 6.18 6.55 5.68
CA SER A 83 6.04 7.62 6.67
C SER A 83 4.62 8.19 6.77
N ASP A 84 3.78 7.97 5.75
CA ASP A 84 2.39 8.43 5.69
C ASP A 84 1.50 7.61 6.64
N SER A 85 0.75 8.30 7.49
CA SER A 85 -0.10 7.64 8.49
C SER A 85 -1.26 6.86 7.88
N ILE A 86 -1.80 7.29 6.73
CA ILE A 86 -2.91 6.63 6.06
C ILE A 86 -2.43 5.34 5.42
N ILE A 87 -1.35 5.42 4.64
CA ILE A 87 -0.81 4.25 3.91
C ILE A 87 -0.31 3.21 4.90
N SER A 88 0.43 3.63 5.93
CA SER A 88 0.95 2.73 6.94
C SER A 88 -0.18 2.05 7.74
N SER A 89 -1.27 2.75 8.07
CA SER A 89 -2.43 2.13 8.71
C SER A 89 -3.25 1.22 7.79
N ALA A 90 -3.31 1.51 6.49
CA ALA A 90 -3.90 0.59 5.52
C ALA A 90 -3.08 -0.69 5.38
N LEU A 91 -1.75 -0.58 5.42
CA LEU A 91 -0.83 -1.70 5.43
C LEU A 91 -1.00 -2.54 6.69
N ASP A 92 -1.13 -1.92 7.87
CA ASP A 92 -1.41 -2.61 9.12
C ASP A 92 -2.71 -3.46 9.01
N ILE A 93 -3.79 -2.89 8.46
CA ILE A 93 -5.06 -3.61 8.22
C ILE A 93 -4.87 -4.79 7.24
N TYR A 94 -4.11 -4.57 6.17
CA TYR A 94 -3.84 -5.62 5.18
C TYR A 94 -2.97 -6.74 5.76
N SER A 95 -1.92 -6.38 6.49
CA SER A 95 -1.04 -7.33 7.18
C SER A 95 -1.81 -8.15 8.20
N ASP A 96 -2.67 -7.53 9.00
CA ASP A 96 -3.56 -8.24 9.92
C ASP A 96 -4.41 -9.29 9.21
N GLU A 97 -5.05 -8.94 8.09
CA GLU A 97 -5.89 -9.88 7.32
C GLU A 97 -5.06 -11.00 6.68
N SER A 98 -3.88 -10.67 6.13
CA SER A 98 -3.00 -11.62 5.44
C SER A 98 -2.24 -12.57 6.38
N THR A 99 -2.06 -12.18 7.64
CA THR A 99 -1.26 -12.93 8.63
C THR A 99 -2.10 -13.49 9.77
N MET A 100 -3.38 -13.09 9.92
CA MET A 100 -4.30 -13.78 10.81
C MET A 100 -4.43 -15.23 10.36
N LYS A 101 -4.32 -16.15 11.33
CA LYS A 101 -4.75 -17.52 11.12
C LYS A 101 -6.25 -17.46 10.81
N ASN A 102 -6.64 -17.92 9.63
CA ASN A 102 -8.04 -18.05 9.26
C ASN A 102 -8.74 -18.92 10.32
N GLU A 103 -9.71 -18.36 11.04
CA GLU A 103 -10.48 -19.08 12.06
C GLU A 103 -11.31 -20.22 11.45
N TYR A 104 -11.45 -20.26 10.12
CA TYR A 104 -12.23 -21.24 9.37
C TYR A 104 -11.41 -22.37 8.70
N GLY A 105 -10.08 -22.43 8.89
CA GLY A 105 -9.25 -23.44 8.22
C GLY A 105 -9.02 -23.19 6.72
N ASP A 106 -8.22 -24.07 6.10
CA ASP A 106 -7.69 -24.07 4.72
C ASP A 106 -7.61 -22.72 3.99
N VAL A 107 -6.40 -22.18 3.90
CA VAL A 107 -6.08 -20.94 3.17
C VAL A 107 -6.28 -21.10 1.65
N LEU A 108 -6.31 -22.34 1.15
CA LEU A 108 -6.49 -22.65 -0.27
C LEU A 108 -7.24 -23.98 -0.43
N THR A 109 -8.56 -23.95 -0.63
CA THR A 109 -9.32 -25.15 -1.02
C THR A 109 -9.31 -25.28 -2.53
N ILE A 110 -8.49 -26.20 -3.06
CA ILE A 110 -8.48 -26.49 -4.50
C ILE A 110 -9.60 -27.48 -4.81
N THR A 111 -10.68 -26.97 -5.39
CA THR A 111 -11.79 -27.78 -5.89
C THR A 111 -11.50 -28.17 -7.35
N SER A 112 -11.34 -29.46 -7.61
CA SER A 112 -11.19 -30.02 -8.95
C SER A 112 -11.86 -31.39 -9.01
N ASP A 113 -12.63 -31.64 -10.07
CA ASP A 113 -13.29 -32.93 -10.33
C ASP A 113 -12.30 -34.00 -10.84
N ASN A 114 -11.07 -33.59 -11.18
CA ASN A 114 -10.01 -34.48 -11.63
C ASN A 114 -9.02 -34.75 -10.49
N ASP A 115 -9.01 -35.99 -10.01
CA ASP A 115 -8.16 -36.47 -8.91
C ASP A 115 -6.66 -36.31 -9.17
N GLN A 116 -6.22 -36.39 -10.44
CA GLN A 116 -4.80 -36.21 -10.81
C GLN A 116 -4.37 -34.74 -10.68
N VAL A 117 -5.24 -33.80 -11.04
CA VAL A 117 -4.95 -32.35 -10.90
C VAL A 117 -4.98 -31.95 -9.44
N LYS A 118 -5.89 -32.56 -8.67
CA LYS A 118 -5.99 -32.35 -7.23
C LYS A 118 -4.74 -32.83 -6.49
N SER A 119 -4.18 -33.99 -6.83
CA SER A 119 -2.97 -34.51 -6.18
C SER A 119 -1.69 -33.73 -6.51
N ILE A 120 -1.63 -33.07 -7.66
CA ILE A 120 -0.48 -32.24 -8.07
C ILE A 120 -0.45 -30.89 -7.35
N LEU A 121 -1.62 -30.35 -7.01
CA LEU A 121 -1.75 -29.00 -6.45
C LEU A 121 -1.95 -28.97 -4.92
N HIS A 122 -2.01 -30.14 -4.27
CA HIS A 122 -2.19 -30.32 -2.83
C HIS A 122 -0.86 -30.32 -2.06
#